data_AF-A0AAU8BR19-F1
#
_entry.id   AF-A0AAU8BR19-F1
#
_cell.length_a   1.000
_cell.length_b   1.000
_cell.length_c   1.000
_cell.angle_alpha   90.00
_cell.angle_beta   90.00
_cell.angle_gamma   90.00
#
_symmetry.space_group_name_H-M   'P 1'
#
loop_
_entity.id
_entity.type
_entity.pdbx_description
1 polymer ?
#
loop_
_entity_poly.entity_id
_entity_poly.type
_entity_poly.pdbx_seq_one_letter_code
_entity_poly.pdbx_strand_id
1 'polypeptide(L)' 'MIIRLLPNSPAVNALCICHERERLYRHNGQEYMVEQISLIGDGQSARVVAKLKSPFDVLEDKQY' A
#
# COMPACT_ATOMS: atom_id res chain seq x y z
N MET A 1 -3.22 1.61 -8.00
CA MET A 1 -3.72 2.75 -7.19
C MET A 1 -2.59 3.26 -6.28
N ILE A 2 -2.51 4.57 -6.02
CA ILE A 2 -1.54 5.12 -5.07
C ILE A 2 -2.31 5.88 -3.99
N ILE A 3 -2.04 5.59 -2.72
CA ILE A 3 -2.64 6.31 -1.58
C ILE A 3 -1.57 7.04 -0.78
N ARG A 4 -1.98 8.17 -0.19
CA ARG A 4 -1.14 9.02 0.65
C ARG A 4 -1.75 9.11 2.03
N LEU A 5 -0.96 8.81 3.05
CA LEU A 5 -1.40 8.75 4.44
C LEU A 5 -0.52 9.59 5.33
N LEU A 6 -1.10 10.01 6.45
CA LEU A 6 -0.33 10.63 7.51
C LEU A 6 0.59 9.61 8.17
N PRO A 7 1.87 9.96 8.41
CA PRO A 7 2.78 9.12 9.16
C PRO A 7 2.23 8.89 10.58
N ASN A 8 2.58 7.75 11.18
CA ASN A 8 2.14 7.35 12.52
C ASN A 8 0.61 7.21 12.69
N SER A 9 -0.14 7.00 11.61
CA SER A 9 -1.57 6.72 11.66
C SER A 9 -1.86 5.20 11.70
N PRO A 10 -2.98 4.76 12.29
CA PRO A 10 -3.39 3.35 12.27
C PRO A 10 -3.50 2.77 10.86
N ALA A 11 -3.84 3.60 9.86
CA ALA A 11 -3.92 3.20 8.46
C ALA A 11 -2.54 2.80 7.88
N VAL A 12 -1.47 3.50 8.28
CA VAL A 12 -0.10 3.15 7.89
C VAL A 12 0.33 1.83 8.54
N ASN A 13 0.02 1.64 9.82
CA ASN A 13 0.31 0.37 10.49
C ASN A 13 -0.39 -0.80 9.82
N ALA A 14 -1.67 -0.64 9.45
CA ALA A 14 -2.42 -1.66 8.71
C ALA A 14 -1.77 -1.98 7.36
N LEU A 15 -1.32 -0.95 6.61
CA LEU A 15 -0.58 -1.15 5.36
C LEU A 15 0.72 -1.92 5.56
N CYS A 16 1.54 -1.54 6.54
CA CYS A 16 2.80 -2.22 6.82
C CYS A 16 2.55 -3.70 7.17
N ILE A 17 1.58 -3.99 8.04
CA ILE A 17 1.22 -5.37 8.39
C ILE A 17 0.73 -6.15 7.15
N CYS A 18 -0.10 -5.54 6.31
CA CYS A 18 -0.57 -6.17 5.08
C CYS A 18 0.58 -6.44 4.09
N HIS A 19 1.54 -5.52 3.98
CA HIS A 19 2.70 -5.67 3.12
C HIS A 19 3.65 -6.76 3.64
N GLU A 20 4.01 -6.73 4.92
CA GLU A 20 4.91 -7.69 5.56
C GLU A 20 4.35 -9.12 5.58
N ARG A 21 3.02 -9.26 5.70
CA ARG A 21 2.35 -10.56 5.77
C ARG A 21 1.74 -11.01 4.44
N GLU A 22 2.00 -10.28 3.36
CA GLU A 22 1.45 -10.55 2.02
C GLU A 22 -0.09 -10.71 2.03
N ARG A 23 -0.78 -9.90 2.84
CA ARG A 23 -2.24 -9.94 2.98
C ARG A 23 -2.92 -8.87 2.14
N LEU A 24 -4.16 -9.16 1.76
CA LEU A 24 -5.03 -8.19 1.12
C LEU A 24 -5.35 -7.03 2.06
N TYR A 25 -5.13 -5.81 1.57
CA TYR A 25 -5.47 -4.55 2.19
C TYR A 25 -6.80 -4.06 1.63
N ARG A 26 -7.78 -3.80 2.50
CA ARG A 26 -9.09 -3.29 2.08
C ARG A 26 -9.10 -1.77 2.16
N HIS A 27 -9.38 -1.12 1.03
CA HIS A 27 -9.48 0.32 0.91
C HIS A 27 -10.73 0.70 0.11
N ASN A 28 -11.55 1.59 0.66
CA ASN A 28 -12.81 2.04 0.05
C ASN A 28 -13.71 0.89 -0.44
N GLY A 29 -13.79 -0.19 0.35
CA GLY A 29 -14.60 -1.36 0.04
C GLY A 29 -13.95 -2.38 -0.89
N GLN A 30 -12.87 -2.03 -1.59
CA GLN A 30 -12.14 -2.89 -2.52
C GLN A 30 -10.84 -3.44 -1.91
N GLU A 31 -10.42 -4.62 -2.37
CA GLU A 31 -9.21 -5.30 -1.89
C GLU A 31 -8.02 -5.04 -2.83
N TYR A 32 -6.85 -4.88 -2.23
CA TYR A 32 -5.60 -4.57 -2.92
C TYR A 32 -4.43 -5.33 -2.29
N MET A 33 -3.40 -5.62 -3.08
CA MET A 33 -2.08 -5.97 -2.52
C MET A 33 -1.23 -4.72 -2.40
N VAL A 34 -0.51 -4.59 -1.27
CA VAL A 34 0.45 -3.53 -1.05
C VAL A 34 1.76 -3.92 -1.73
N GLU A 35 2.12 -3.23 -2.79
CA GLU A 35 3.33 -3.52 -3.58
C GLU A 35 4.55 -2.79 -3.03
N GLN A 36 4.40 -1.52 -2.67
CA GLN A 36 5.50 -0.70 -2.18
C GLN A 36 4.97 0.32 -1.17
N ILE A 37 5.77 0.59 -0.14
CA ILE A 37 5.55 1.67 0.83
C ILE A 37 6.78 2.59 0.80
N SER A 38 6.58 3.90 0.78
CA SER A 38 7.65 4.89 0.76
C SER A 38 7.25 6.14 1.54
N LEU A 39 8.22 6.84 2.12
CA LEU A 39 8.00 8.12 2.80
C LEU A 39 8.42 9.26 1.87
N ILE A 40 7.58 10.27 1.72
CA ILE A 40 7.92 11.50 0.99
C ILE A 40 7.80 12.72 1.91
N GLY A 41 8.60 13.74 1.65
CA GLY A 41 8.65 14.97 2.43
C GLY A 41 9.31 14.79 3.80
N ASP A 42 9.38 15.88 4.56
CA ASP A 42 10.03 15.97 5.86
C ASP A 42 9.15 16.66 6.90
N GLY A 43 9.44 16.42 8.18
CA GLY A 43 8.75 17.04 9.32
C GLY A 43 7.23 16.86 9.29
N GLN A 44 6.50 17.96 9.40
CA GLN A 44 5.02 17.98 9.41
C GLN A 44 4.40 17.73 8.02
N SER A 45 5.19 17.90 6.96
CA SER A 45 4.79 17.66 5.57
C SER A 45 4.99 16.21 5.14
N ALA A 46 5.63 15.38 5.98
CA ALA A 46 5.89 13.99 5.67
C ALA A 46 4.58 13.22 5.40
N ARG A 47 4.59 12.39 4.35
CA ARG A 47 3.47 11.53 3.96
C ARG A 47 3.98 10.15 3.61
N VAL A 48 3.26 9.12 4.06
CA VAL A 48 3.49 7.76 3.63
C VAL A 48 2.72 7.52 2.34
N VAL A 49 3.43 7.14 1.30
CA VAL A 49 2.90 6.78 -0.01
C VAL A 49 2.90 5.26 -0.12
N ALA A 50 1.75 4.67 -0.41
CA ALA A 50 1.65 3.25 -0.70
C ALA A 50 1.14 3.02 -2.12
N LYS A 51 1.86 2.17 -2.86
CA LYS A 51 1.45 1.67 -4.17
C LYS A 51 0.68 0.39 -3.96
N LEU A 52 -0.58 0.41 -4.40
CA LEU A 52 -1.53 -0.68 -4.33
C LEU A 52 -1.76 -1.25 -5.72
N LYS A 53 -1.74 -2.57 -5.85
CA LYS A 53 -2.11 -3.29 -7.08
C LYS A 53 -3.36 -4.12 -6.85
N SER A 54 -4.11 -4.40 -7.93
CA SER A 54 -5.20 -5.37 -7.84
C SER A 54 -4.62 -6.73 -7.45
N PRO A 55 -5.27 -7.51 -6.58
CA PRO A 55 -4.84 -8.88 -6.34
C PRO A 55 -4.90 -9.76 -7.60
N PHE A 56 -5.69 -9.35 -8.60
CA PHE A 56 -5.85 -10.05 -9.87
C PHE A 56 -4.82 -9.61 -10.94
N ASP A 57 -4.11 -8.49 -10.75
CA ASP A 57 -3.06 -8.00 -11.66
C ASP A 57 -1.78 -8.87 -11.62
N VAL A 58 -1.66 -9.80 -10.66
CA VAL A 58 -0.46 -10.64 -10.49
C VAL A 58 -0.34 -11.72 -11.59
N LEU A 59 -1.31 -11.83 -12.51
CA LEU A 59 -1.34 -12.84 -13.55
C LEU A 59 -0.65 -12.45 -14.87
N GLU A 60 -0.19 -11.21 -15.06
CA GLU A 60 0.40 -10.77 -16.34
C GLU A 60 1.94 -10.80 -16.40
N ASP A 61 2.66 -11.07 -15.31
CA ASP A 61 4.14 -11.11 -15.31
C ASP A 61 4.74 -12.52 -15.55
N LYS A 62 3.91 -13.48 -16.00
CA LYS A 62 4.39 -14.77 -16.52
C LYS A 62 4.08 -14.90 -18.01
N GLN A 63 4.65 -14.02 -18.82
CA GLN A 63 4.79 -14.29 -20.25
C GLN A 63 6.05 -15.15 -20.48
N TYR A 64 5.79 -16.43 -20.76
CA TYR A 64 6.55 -17.41 -21.54
C TYR A 64 8.09 -17.48 -21.43
#